data_AF-A0AAU9VYK0-F1
#
_entry.id   AF-A0AAU9VYK0-F1
#
_cell.length_a   1.000
_cell.length_b   1.000
_cell.length_c   1.000
_cell.angle_alpha   90.00
_cell.angle_beta   90.00
_cell.angle_gamma   90.00
#
_symmetry.space_group_name_H-M   'P 1'
#
loop_
_entity.id
_entity.type
_entity.pdbx_description
1 polymer ?
#
loop_
_entity_poly.entity_id
_entity_poly.type
_entity_poly.pdbx_seq_one_letter_code
_entity_poly.pdbx_strand_id
1 'polypeptide(L)'
;MARDEGNEPDEIRTKIIRDAKFQADTELKDLECQTTELEYMFQKSTYWAPDKDFFNSDEKVCFSTCLPSLEVLMVVFDHVASHVKRQTQSINRFQEFIIVLMKLRLNVPLQDLAYCFVVLISTISRIFFHLIVVMDKRLFPFVYWPDRYQLCKTMP
;
A
#
# COMPACT_ATOMS: atom_id res chain seq x y z
N MET A 1 -3.76 -84.76 12.16
CA MET A 1 -3.76 -84.16 10.82
C MET A 1 -3.85 -82.65 11.02
N ALA A 2 -2.82 -81.95 10.54
CA ALA A 2 -2.62 -80.49 10.45
C ALA A 2 -2.84 -79.63 11.73
N ARG A 3 -1.73 -79.25 12.38
CA ARG A 3 -1.65 -78.01 13.16
C ARG A 3 -1.41 -76.86 12.17
N ASP A 4 -2.29 -75.87 12.23
CA ASP A 4 -2.25 -74.62 11.47
C ASP A 4 -1.21 -73.69 12.11
N GLU A 5 0.04 -73.80 11.66
CA GLU A 5 1.13 -72.89 12.02
C GLU A 5 1.44 -72.01 10.81
N GLY A 6 0.85 -70.82 10.73
CA GLY A 6 1.26 -69.86 9.71
C GLY A 6 0.30 -68.70 9.48
N ASN A 7 0.29 -67.70 10.38
CA ASN A 7 -0.03 -66.31 9.96
C ASN A 7 0.31 -65.21 10.98
N GLU A 8 0.58 -65.55 12.25
CA GLU A 8 0.79 -64.59 13.33
C GLU A 8 1.98 -63.60 13.14
N PRO A 9 3.14 -64.00 12.58
CA PRO A 9 4.27 -63.07 12.41
C PRO A 9 4.06 -62.03 11.30
N ASP A 10 3.27 -62.33 10.27
CA ASP A 10 3.00 -61.40 9.16
C ASP A 10 1.95 -60.33 9.53
N GLU A 11 1.01 -60.67 10.40
CA GLU A 11 0.03 -59.71 10.93
C GLU A 11 0.69 -58.69 11.87
N ILE A 12 1.62 -59.15 12.72
CA ILE A 12 2.42 -58.27 13.58
C ILE A 12 3.29 -57.34 12.74
N ARG A 13 3.93 -57.87 11.69
CA ARG A 13 4.80 -57.09 10.81
C ARG A 13 4.02 -56.04 10.01
N THR A 14 2.85 -56.39 9.50
CA THR A 14 1.97 -55.45 8.79
C THR A 14 1.38 -54.40 9.73
N LYS A 15 1.17 -54.70 11.00
CA LYS A 15 0.73 -53.73 12.02
C LYS A 15 1.84 -52.73 12.36
N ILE A 16 3.07 -53.20 12.59
CA ILE A 16 4.24 -52.35 12.85
C ILE A 16 4.49 -51.38 11.68
N ILE A 17 4.39 -51.85 10.45
CA ILE A 17 4.56 -51.00 9.25
C ILE A 17 3.45 -49.93 9.17
N ARG A 18 2.21 -50.28 9.51
CA ARG A 18 1.10 -49.33 9.54
C ARG A 18 1.28 -48.25 10.61
N ASP A 19 1.69 -48.65 11.81
CA ASP A 19 1.88 -47.74 12.93
C ASP A 19 3.05 -46.78 12.67
N ALA A 20 4.17 -47.29 12.13
CA ALA A 20 5.30 -46.46 11.72
C ALA A 20 4.94 -45.47 10.61
N LYS A 21 4.09 -45.89 9.66
CA LYS A 21 3.61 -45.03 8.57
C LYS A 21 2.65 -43.96 9.08
N PHE A 22 1.77 -44.31 10.02
CA PHE A 22 0.86 -43.37 10.67
C PHE A 22 1.59 -42.33 11.52
N GLN A 23 2.65 -42.75 12.24
CA GLN A 23 3.53 -41.84 12.97
C GLN A 23 4.27 -40.89 12.02
N ALA A 24 4.86 -41.41 10.94
CA ALA A 24 5.51 -40.59 9.93
C ALA A 24 4.55 -39.58 9.28
N ASP A 25 3.32 -39.99 8.94
CA ASP A 25 2.29 -39.12 8.35
C ASP A 25 1.79 -38.05 9.34
N THR A 26 1.78 -38.35 10.64
CA THR A 26 1.42 -37.40 11.70
C THR A 26 2.54 -36.38 11.92
N GLU A 27 3.79 -36.82 11.96
CA GLU A 27 4.96 -35.94 12.06
C GLU A 27 5.11 -35.02 10.84
N LEU A 28 4.80 -35.52 9.63
CA LEU A 28 4.82 -34.73 8.39
C LEU A 28 3.72 -33.66 8.41
N LYS A 29 2.51 -34.02 8.85
CA LYS A 29 1.40 -33.07 9.02
C LYS A 29 1.67 -32.02 10.09
N ASP A 30 2.30 -32.41 11.20
CA ASP A 30 2.66 -31.48 12.28
C ASP A 30 3.74 -30.49 11.82
N LEU A 31 4.70 -30.95 10.99
CA LEU A 31 5.70 -30.06 10.36
C LEU A 31 5.05 -29.11 9.33
N GLU A 32 4.16 -29.60 8.47
CA GLU A 32 3.43 -28.77 7.51
C GLU A 32 2.56 -27.72 8.21
N CYS A 33 1.86 -28.11 9.29
CA CYS A 33 1.06 -27.21 10.11
C CYS A 33 1.92 -26.08 10.71
N GLN A 34 3.10 -26.40 11.27
CA GLN A 34 4.01 -25.40 11.81
C GLN A 34 4.53 -24.43 10.74
N THR A 35 4.82 -24.88 9.52
CA THR A 35 5.34 -23.98 8.47
C THR A 35 4.28 -23.01 7.95
N THR A 36 3.03 -23.46 7.80
CA THR A 36 1.91 -22.62 7.34
C THR A 36 1.44 -21.63 8.42
N GLU A 37 1.46 -22.02 9.69
CA GLU A 37 1.17 -21.14 10.82
C GLU A 37 2.22 -20.02 10.99
N LEU A 38 3.43 -20.14 10.46
CA LEU A 38 4.41 -19.05 10.55
C LEU A 38 4.56 -18.24 9.26
N GLU A 39 4.04 -18.74 8.14
CA GLU A 39 4.05 -18.03 6.85
C GLU A 39 3.34 -16.67 6.92
N TYR A 40 2.24 -16.56 7.66
CA TYR A 40 1.54 -15.27 7.84
C TYR A 40 2.37 -14.25 8.63
N MET A 41 3.30 -14.70 9.48
CA MET A 41 4.21 -13.82 10.24
C MET A 41 5.35 -13.30 9.35
N PHE A 42 5.72 -14.05 8.31
CA PHE A 42 6.69 -13.65 7.29
C PHE A 42 6.04 -13.02 6.05
N GLN A 43 4.71 -13.00 5.97
CA GLN A 43 3.95 -12.19 5.04
C GLN A 43 4.11 -10.72 5.45
N LYS A 44 5.32 -10.18 5.22
CA LYS A 44 5.58 -8.76 5.21
C LYS A 44 4.58 -8.17 4.22
N SER A 45 3.53 -7.52 4.73
CA SER A 45 2.86 -6.51 3.92
C SER A 45 3.95 -5.52 3.58
N THR A 46 4.48 -5.65 2.37
CA THR A 46 5.52 -4.76 1.89
C THR A 46 4.80 -3.44 1.74
N TYR A 47 4.98 -2.57 2.73
CA TYR A 47 4.40 -1.25 2.71
C TYR A 47 4.87 -0.56 1.43
N TRP A 48 3.93 -0.27 0.55
CA TRP A 48 4.19 0.42 -0.70
C TRP A 48 3.73 1.86 -0.55
N ALA A 49 4.61 2.79 -0.92
CA ALA A 49 4.28 4.21 -0.94
C ALA A 49 3.04 4.44 -1.82
N PRO A 50 2.10 5.31 -1.43
CA PRO A 50 0.89 5.55 -2.21
C PRO A 50 1.21 5.82 -3.69
N ASP A 51 0.68 4.98 -4.57
CA ASP A 51 0.77 5.12 -6.03
C ASP A 51 -0.63 5.04 -6.63
N LYS A 52 -0.77 5.02 -7.95
CA LYS A 52 -2.09 4.99 -8.60
C LYS A 52 -3.01 3.89 -8.07
N ASP A 53 -2.48 2.69 -7.82
CA ASP A 53 -3.24 1.53 -7.33
C ASP A 53 -3.75 1.70 -5.89
N PHE A 54 -3.12 2.59 -5.09
CA PHE A 54 -3.60 2.92 -3.75
C PHE A 54 -4.94 3.65 -3.80
N PHE A 55 -5.15 4.47 -4.84
CA PHE A 55 -6.35 5.27 -5.07
C PHE A 55 -7.44 4.48 -5.78
N ASN A 56 -7.82 3.33 -5.20
CA ASN A 56 -8.83 2.44 -5.76
C ASN A 56 -10.28 2.82 -5.43
N SER A 57 -10.50 3.93 -4.73
CA SER A 57 -11.84 4.49 -4.48
C SER A 57 -11.80 6.02 -4.40
N ASP A 58 -12.89 6.65 -4.82
CA ASP A 58 -13.03 8.12 -4.77
C ASP A 58 -13.01 8.66 -3.33
N GLU A 59 -13.44 7.86 -2.34
CA GLU A 59 -13.34 8.19 -0.93
C GLU A 59 -11.88 8.40 -0.50
N LYS A 60 -10.99 7.46 -0.87
CA LYS A 60 -9.55 7.59 -0.58
C LYS A 60 -8.94 8.78 -1.29
N VAL A 61 -9.33 9.01 -2.56
CA VAL A 61 -8.87 10.17 -3.32
C VAL A 61 -9.26 11.46 -2.61
N CYS A 62 -10.52 11.61 -2.24
CA CYS A 62 -11.04 12.79 -1.56
C CYS A 62 -10.37 13.02 -0.20
N PHE A 63 -10.21 11.95 0.59
CA PHE A 63 -9.54 12.03 1.88
C PHE A 63 -8.10 12.52 1.76
N SER A 64 -7.30 11.92 0.87
CA SER A 64 -5.87 12.25 0.76
C SER A 64 -5.58 13.53 -0.02
N THR A 65 -6.41 13.88 -1.01
CA THR A 65 -6.08 14.91 -2.00
C THR A 65 -7.05 16.09 -2.06
N CYS A 66 -8.20 15.99 -1.39
CA CYS A 66 -9.33 16.93 -1.52
C CYS A 66 -10.06 16.91 -2.87
N LEU A 67 -9.64 16.07 -3.82
CA LEU A 67 -10.28 15.99 -5.13
C LEU A 67 -11.41 14.95 -5.12
N PRO A 68 -12.49 15.17 -5.88
CA PRO A 68 -13.71 14.39 -5.74
C PRO A 68 -13.60 12.95 -6.27
N SER A 69 -12.70 12.68 -7.22
CA SER A 69 -12.54 11.36 -7.83
C SER A 69 -11.14 11.14 -8.41
N LEU A 70 -10.81 9.88 -8.68
CA LEU A 70 -9.54 9.51 -9.35
C LEU A 70 -9.42 10.16 -10.74
N GLU A 71 -10.53 10.28 -11.48
CA GLU A 71 -10.55 10.92 -12.79
C GLU A 71 -10.11 12.39 -12.70
N VAL A 72 -10.69 13.16 -11.78
CA VAL A 72 -10.31 14.56 -11.58
C VAL A 72 -8.86 14.66 -11.12
N LEU A 73 -8.42 13.78 -10.23
CA LEU A 73 -7.03 13.71 -9.79
C LEU A 73 -6.06 13.50 -10.97
N MET A 74 -6.38 12.60 -11.89
CA MET A 74 -5.56 12.33 -13.07
C MET A 74 -5.53 13.51 -14.05
N VAL A 75 -6.66 14.17 -14.29
CA VAL A 75 -6.71 15.38 -15.15
C VAL A 75 -5.85 16.51 -14.58
N VAL A 76 -5.96 16.76 -13.28
CA VAL A 76 -5.16 17.80 -12.61
C VAL A 76 -3.68 17.40 -12.61
N PHE A 77 -3.37 16.12 -12.38
CA PHE A 77 -2.01 15.60 -12.45
C PHE A 77 -1.40 15.84 -13.84
N ASP A 78 -2.06 15.45 -14.92
CA ASP A 78 -1.54 15.63 -16.29
C ASP A 78 -1.35 17.11 -16.64
N HIS A 79 -2.27 17.96 -16.19
CA HIS A 79 -2.17 19.40 -16.35
C HIS A 79 -0.92 19.98 -15.66
N VAL A 80 -0.66 19.58 -14.41
CA VAL A 80 0.50 20.07 -13.65
C VAL A 80 1.81 19.43 -14.13
N ALA A 81 1.81 18.12 -14.38
CA ALA A 81 3.00 17.35 -14.73
C ALA A 81 3.66 17.81 -16.03
N SER A 82 2.88 18.33 -16.99
CA SER A 82 3.42 18.93 -18.22
C SER A 82 4.33 20.14 -17.97
N HIS A 83 4.27 20.74 -16.77
CA HIS A 83 5.02 21.94 -16.39
C HIS A 83 6.09 21.68 -15.33
N VAL A 84 6.20 20.45 -14.83
CA VAL A 84 7.19 20.07 -13.81
C VAL A 84 8.40 19.46 -14.49
N LYS A 85 9.57 20.06 -14.28
CA LYS A 85 10.83 19.44 -14.68
C LYS A 85 11.16 18.32 -13.68
N ARG A 86 11.65 17.19 -14.17
CA ARG A 86 12.02 16.06 -13.32
C ARG A 86 13.11 16.50 -12.33
N GLN A 87 12.84 16.39 -11.04
CA GLN A 87 13.78 16.76 -9.98
C GLN A 87 14.57 15.57 -9.45
N THR A 88 13.91 14.40 -9.33
CA THR A 88 14.52 13.21 -8.74
C THR A 88 14.24 11.97 -9.59
N GLN A 89 15.09 10.94 -9.44
CA GLN A 89 14.84 9.62 -10.01
C GLN A 89 14.24 8.64 -8.99
N SER A 90 14.32 8.95 -7.70
CA SER A 90 13.89 8.07 -6.60
C SER A 90 12.37 8.03 -6.39
N ILE A 91 11.64 9.05 -6.85
CA ILE A 91 10.18 9.14 -6.71
C ILE A 91 9.56 9.33 -8.10
N ASN A 92 8.41 8.70 -8.33
CA ASN A 92 7.68 8.87 -9.59
C ASN A 92 6.94 10.22 -9.61
N ARG A 93 6.62 10.76 -10.80
CA ARG A 93 5.98 12.08 -10.92
C ARG A 93 4.61 12.16 -10.22
N PHE A 94 3.85 11.07 -10.25
CA PHE A 94 2.54 10.99 -9.60
C PHE A 94 2.68 11.04 -8.07
N GLN A 95 3.63 10.32 -7.50
CA GLN A 95 3.97 10.35 -6.09
C GLN A 95 4.47 11.74 -5.66
N GLU A 96 5.34 12.39 -6.44
CA GLU A 96 5.76 13.79 -6.18
C GLU A 96 4.55 14.72 -6.04
N PHE A 97 3.56 14.55 -6.93
CA PHE A 97 2.31 15.30 -6.92
C PHE A 97 1.41 14.97 -5.72
N ILE A 98 1.21 13.69 -5.40
CA ILE A 98 0.41 13.24 -4.25
C ILE A 98 1.00 13.73 -2.93
N ILE A 99 2.32 13.72 -2.77
CA ILE A 99 3.01 14.24 -1.58
C ILE A 99 2.56 15.69 -1.29
N VAL A 100 2.47 16.54 -2.32
CA VAL A 100 2.06 17.93 -2.16
C VAL A 100 0.58 18.03 -1.78
N LEU A 101 -0.29 17.28 -2.45
CA LEU A 101 -1.72 17.28 -2.14
C LEU A 101 -2.00 16.78 -0.71
N MET A 102 -1.36 15.68 -0.28
CA MET A 102 -1.47 15.19 1.09
C MET A 102 -0.94 16.21 2.10
N LYS A 103 0.17 16.89 1.79
CA LYS A 103 0.70 17.94 2.67
C LYS A 103 -0.28 19.11 2.82
N LEU A 104 -0.92 19.55 1.74
CA LEU A 104 -1.87 20.66 1.78
C LEU A 104 -3.19 20.27 2.46
N ARG A 105 -3.72 19.08 2.15
CA ARG A 105 -5.05 18.65 2.60
C ARG A 105 -5.06 18.16 4.06
N LEU A 106 -4.10 17.31 4.40
CA LEU A 106 -4.03 16.66 5.71
C LEU A 106 -3.08 17.36 6.67
N ASN A 107 -2.33 18.35 6.18
CA ASN A 107 -1.26 19.03 6.93
C ASN A 107 -0.22 18.06 7.52
N VAL A 108 0.01 16.91 6.87
CA VAL A 108 0.93 15.87 7.36
C VAL A 108 2.35 16.45 7.56
N PRO A 109 3.07 16.13 8.64
CA PRO A 109 4.48 16.49 8.79
C PRO A 109 5.34 15.97 7.63
N LEU A 110 6.36 16.74 7.22
CA LEU A 110 7.28 16.30 6.16
C LEU A 110 8.02 15.00 6.54
N GLN A 111 8.22 14.78 7.84
CA GLN A 111 8.81 13.57 8.40
C GLN A 111 7.95 12.33 8.12
N ASP A 112 6.65 12.42 8.32
CA ASP A 112 5.74 11.29 8.12
C ASP A 112 5.64 10.95 6.63
N LEU A 113 5.61 11.97 5.76
CA LEU A 113 5.71 11.77 4.32
C LEU A 113 7.04 11.11 3.92
N ALA A 114 8.15 11.46 4.57
CA ALA A 114 9.44 10.83 4.30
C ALA A 114 9.41 9.34 4.64
N TYR A 115 8.79 8.96 5.77
CA TYR A 115 8.57 7.55 6.13
C TYR A 115 7.61 6.85 5.16
N CYS A 116 6.49 7.49 4.82
CA CYS A 116 5.49 6.92 3.92
C CYS A 116 5.99 6.71 2.49
N PHE A 117 6.92 7.53 2.02
CA PHE A 117 7.47 7.43 0.67
C PHE A 117 8.86 6.81 0.65
N VAL A 118 9.38 6.38 1.81
CA VAL A 118 10.69 5.71 1.98
C VAL A 118 11.82 6.55 1.36
N VAL A 119 11.81 7.85 1.64
CA VAL A 119 12.81 8.82 1.15
C VAL A 119 13.29 9.73 2.28
N LEU A 120 14.32 10.53 2.00
CA LEU A 120 14.79 11.53 2.95
C LEU A 120 13.81 12.72 3.06
N ILE A 121 13.73 13.31 4.26
CA ILE A 121 12.93 14.52 4.54
C ILE A 121 13.34 15.68 3.62
N SER A 122 14.63 15.79 3.31
CA SER A 122 15.16 16.80 2.38
C SER A 122 14.61 16.62 0.96
N THR A 123 14.39 15.37 0.52
CA THR A 123 13.75 15.06 -0.76
C THR A 123 12.31 15.54 -0.78
N ILE A 124 11.52 15.19 0.25
CA ILE A 124 10.12 15.64 0.39
C ILE A 124 10.03 17.16 0.42
N SER A 125 10.87 17.82 1.21
CA SER A 125 10.91 19.28 1.33
C SER A 125 11.17 19.94 -0.04
N ARG A 126 12.18 19.46 -0.78
CA ARG A 126 12.50 19.97 -2.12
C ARG A 126 11.35 19.77 -3.11
N ILE A 127 10.71 18.60 -3.10
CA ILE A 127 9.54 18.32 -3.94
C ILE A 127 8.41 19.29 -3.60
N PHE A 128 8.08 19.43 -2.31
CA PHE A 128 6.99 20.29 -1.85
C PHE A 128 7.18 21.74 -2.30
N PHE A 129 8.33 22.35 -1.99
CA PHE A 129 8.60 23.75 -2.35
C PHE A 129 8.69 23.96 -3.87
N HIS A 130 9.16 22.96 -4.63
CA HIS A 130 9.21 23.08 -6.07
C HIS A 130 7.81 23.00 -6.70
N LEU A 131 7.03 21.98 -6.34
CA LEU A 131 5.72 21.74 -6.93
C LEU A 131 4.68 22.75 -6.49
N ILE A 132 4.70 23.23 -5.24
CA ILE A 132 3.69 24.19 -4.76
C ILE A 132 3.69 25.47 -5.61
N VAL A 133 4.86 25.95 -6.04
CA VAL A 133 4.99 27.13 -6.90
C VAL A 133 4.45 26.86 -8.31
N VAL A 134 4.62 25.64 -8.82
CA VAL A 134 4.06 25.25 -10.12
C VAL A 134 2.55 25.10 -10.01
N MET A 135 2.05 24.44 -8.97
CA MET A 135 0.63 24.23 -8.73
C MET A 135 -0.10 25.55 -8.51
N ASP A 136 0.48 26.49 -7.75
CA ASP A 136 -0.07 27.83 -7.60
C ASP A 136 -0.26 28.49 -8.97
N LYS A 137 0.78 28.56 -9.80
CA LYS A 137 0.70 29.18 -11.12
C LYS A 137 -0.25 28.49 -12.10
N ARG A 138 -0.38 27.16 -12.01
CA ARG A 138 -1.16 26.36 -12.97
C ARG A 138 -2.60 26.14 -12.53
N LEU A 139 -2.85 26.09 -11.22
CA LEU A 139 -4.17 25.84 -10.67
C LEU A 139 -4.92 27.11 -10.29
N PHE A 140 -4.21 28.21 -9.99
CA PHE A 140 -4.83 29.50 -9.70
C PHE A 140 -5.87 29.95 -10.73
N PRO A 141 -5.66 29.79 -12.06
CA PRO A 141 -6.67 30.15 -13.06
C PRO A 141 -8.00 29.40 -12.94
N PHE A 142 -8.02 28.23 -12.29
CA PHE A 142 -9.24 27.45 -12.06
C PHE A 142 -9.94 27.82 -10.74
N VAL A 143 -9.34 28.67 -9.90
CA VAL A 143 -9.92 29.11 -8.65
C VAL A 143 -10.75 30.37 -8.90
N TYR A 144 -12.07 30.24 -8.85
CA TYR A 144 -12.96 31.38 -8.77
C TYR A 144 -13.04 31.86 -7.33
N TRP A 145 -12.51 33.04 -7.05
CA TRP A 145 -12.73 33.71 -5.77
C TRP A 145 -13.98 34.59 -5.86
N PRO A 146 -14.98 34.43 -4.98
CA PRO A 146 -16.16 35.29 -4.96
C PRO A 146 -15.78 36.73 -4.62
N ASP A 147 -16.56 37.69 -5.12
CA ASP A 147 -16.34 39.09 -4.82
C ASP A 147 -16.47 39.40 -3.32
N ARG A 148 -15.72 40.40 -2.85
CA ARG A 148 -15.69 40.82 -1.44
C ARG A 148 -17.08 41.10 -0.89
N TYR A 149 -17.96 41.69 -1.69
CA TYR A 149 -19.34 41.97 -1.28
C TYR A 149 -20.13 40.70 -0.99
N GLN A 150 -19.95 39.66 -1.79
CA GLN A 150 -20.63 38.37 -1.57
C GLN A 150 -20.11 37.67 -0.31
N LEU A 151 -18.80 37.74 -0.06
CA LEU A 151 -18.18 37.24 1.17
C LEU A 151 -18.74 37.93 2.42
N CYS A 152 -18.87 39.26 2.40
CA CYS A 152 -19.40 40.02 3.53
C CYS A 152 -20.87 39.68 3.85
N LYS A 153 -21.66 39.28 2.85
CA LYS A 153 -23.05 38.84 3.07
C LYS A 153 -23.18 37.48 3.74
N THR A 154 -22.14 36.65 3.65
CA THR A 154 -22.13 35.28 4.20
C THR A 154 -21.28 35.14 5.46
N MET A 155 -20.65 36.21 5.94
CA MET A 155 -19.98 36.19 7.24
C MET A 155 -21.01 36.18 8.37
N PRO A 156 -20.85 35.31 9.40
CA PRO A 156 -21.73 35.25 10.57
C PRO A 156 -21.57 36.45 11.51
#